data_AF-A0A924IBW7-F1
#
_entry.id   AF-A0A924IBW7-F1
#
_cell.length_a   1.000
_cell.length_b   1.000
_cell.length_c   1.000
_cell.angle_alpha   90.00
_cell.angle_beta   90.00
_cell.angle_gamma   90.00
#
_symmetry.space_group_name_H-M   'P 1'
#
loop_
_entity.id
_entity.type
_entity.pdbx_description
1 polymer ?
#
loop_
_entity_poly.entity_id
_entity_poly.type
_entity_poly.pdbx_seq_one_letter_code
_entity_poly.pdbx_strand_id
1 'polypeptide(L)'
;MAEIARARNYSIPLKEWGLEAYQNKFDWLLASLGDDSKFIRIKENEDQPVPIMEVIQILCAINPKLYSGDKSPVEAYKNISKCLDYFVAEGDPYGFKKFAPICRDILRLYDHICYYWDEKYNAPDEIGQRGRMGSRAENEKRKKGRDRFLTFYFLNKEDLFGDLRKKQGLPVEKGFAIPVISAFRILLEEKAGGNYGWSEDPFRFFEEHGSKLVRSVMDASRDANSDAQRVGRDRNVYNALYGIAQTVVLQSELKRLREEVRKAGHSF
;
A
#
# COMPACT_ATOMS: atom_id res chain seq x y z
N MET A 1 -16.34 26.82 11.74
CA MET A 1 -14.99 26.50 12.28
C MET A 1 -14.19 25.89 11.14
N ALA A 2 -13.02 26.44 10.89
CA ALA A 2 -12.36 26.50 9.58
C ALA A 2 -11.48 25.28 9.24
N GLU A 3 -11.57 24.86 7.99
CA GLU A 3 -10.52 24.33 7.08
C GLU A 3 -9.37 23.50 7.68
N ILE A 4 -9.48 22.17 7.62
CA ILE A 4 -8.32 21.26 7.63
C ILE A 4 -8.58 20.09 6.67
N ALA A 5 -8.33 20.29 5.38
CA ALA A 5 -8.30 19.21 4.39
C ALA A 5 -7.41 19.60 3.21
N ARG A 6 -6.07 19.59 3.37
CA ARG A 6 -5.14 19.67 2.23
C ARG A 6 -3.87 18.86 2.48
N ALA A 7 -3.66 17.86 1.62
CA ALA A 7 -2.43 17.66 0.82
C ALA A 7 -2.05 16.18 0.63
N ARG A 8 -2.70 15.52 -0.33
CA ARG A 8 -2.03 14.53 -1.19
C ARG A 8 -1.78 15.24 -2.53
N ASN A 9 -0.57 15.17 -3.06
CA ASN A 9 -0.22 15.83 -4.32
C ASN A 9 -1.07 15.23 -5.46
N TYR A 10 -2.02 16.00 -6.00
CA TYR A 10 -2.73 15.66 -7.24
C TYR A 10 -2.39 16.69 -8.30
N SER A 11 -1.45 16.37 -9.18
CA SER A 11 -1.31 17.02 -10.47
C SER A 11 -1.42 15.96 -11.56
N ILE A 12 -2.57 15.30 -11.61
CA ILE A 12 -3.00 14.60 -12.81
C ILE A 12 -4.40 15.15 -13.07
N PRO A 13 -4.57 16.08 -14.01
CA PRO A 13 -5.90 16.45 -14.48
C PRO A 13 -6.51 15.19 -15.10
N LEU A 14 -7.49 14.58 -14.42
CA LEU A 14 -8.40 13.71 -15.15
C LEU A 14 -9.19 14.63 -16.07
N LYS A 15 -9.35 14.25 -17.34
CA LYS A 15 -10.26 14.97 -18.23
C LYS A 15 -11.61 15.13 -17.52
N GLU A 16 -12.03 16.38 -17.39
CA GLU A 16 -13.07 16.93 -16.49
C GLU A 16 -14.48 16.29 -16.59
N TRP A 17 -14.69 15.26 -17.41
CA TRP A 17 -16.02 14.69 -17.71
C TRP A 17 -16.15 13.17 -17.48
N GLY A 18 -15.13 12.49 -16.94
CA GLY A 18 -15.04 11.02 -16.99
C GLY A 18 -15.63 10.23 -15.81
N LEU A 19 -15.43 10.66 -14.55
CA LEU A 19 -15.72 9.81 -13.39
C LEU A 19 -17.21 9.66 -13.07
N GLU A 20 -18.01 10.70 -13.36
CA GLU A 20 -19.46 10.67 -13.12
C GLU A 20 -20.15 9.56 -13.93
N ALA A 21 -19.65 9.28 -15.13
CA ALA A 21 -20.15 8.20 -15.98
C ALA A 21 -19.92 6.80 -15.38
N TYR A 22 -18.99 6.67 -14.42
CA TYR A 22 -18.65 5.41 -13.76
C TYR A 22 -19.14 5.34 -12.31
N GLN A 23 -19.98 6.28 -11.86
CA GLN A 23 -20.38 6.37 -10.45
C GLN A 23 -20.98 5.04 -9.94
N ASN A 24 -21.86 4.42 -10.72
CA ASN A 24 -22.45 3.10 -10.43
C ASN A 24 -21.43 1.94 -10.41
N LYS A 25 -20.24 2.12 -11.00
CA LYS A 25 -19.16 1.12 -10.95
C LYS A 25 -18.42 1.15 -9.61
N PHE A 26 -18.56 2.20 -8.81
CA PHE A 26 -17.92 2.33 -7.49
C PHE A 26 -18.78 1.82 -6.34
N ASP A 27 -20.08 1.58 -6.53
CA ASP A 27 -21.03 1.24 -5.47
C ASP A 27 -20.59 0.05 -4.60
N TRP A 28 -20.12 -1.03 -5.23
CA TRP A 28 -19.64 -2.21 -4.51
C TRP A 28 -18.42 -1.90 -3.63
N LEU A 29 -17.53 -1.02 -4.10
CA LEU A 29 -16.33 -0.61 -3.39
C LEU A 29 -16.71 0.25 -2.18
N LEU A 30 -17.58 1.24 -2.37
CA LEU A 30 -18.06 2.09 -1.28
C LEU A 30 -18.79 1.26 -0.21
N ALA A 31 -19.64 0.31 -0.63
CA ALA A 31 -20.30 -0.62 0.27
C ALA A 31 -19.29 -1.48 1.06
N SER A 32 -18.23 -1.96 0.40
CA SER A 32 -17.16 -2.76 1.03
C SER A 32 -16.32 -1.96 2.04
N LEU A 33 -16.26 -0.62 1.89
CA LEU A 33 -15.56 0.27 2.81
C LEU A 33 -16.41 0.67 4.02
N GLY A 34 -17.73 0.52 3.96
CA GLY A 34 -18.65 0.91 5.03
C GLY A 34 -18.45 2.38 5.43
N ASP A 35 -18.27 2.64 6.72
CA ASP A 35 -18.08 4.01 7.26
C ASP A 35 -16.84 4.72 6.72
N ASP A 36 -15.83 3.99 6.24
CA ASP A 36 -14.61 4.60 5.69
C ASP A 36 -14.87 5.22 4.31
N SER A 37 -15.98 4.86 3.65
CA SER A 37 -16.38 5.45 2.36
C SER A 37 -16.58 6.97 2.42
N LYS A 38 -16.87 7.54 3.61
CA LYS A 38 -17.02 8.98 3.82
C LYS A 38 -15.75 9.80 3.56
N PHE A 39 -14.59 9.14 3.53
CA PHE A 39 -13.31 9.78 3.20
C PHE A 39 -13.03 9.81 1.70
N ILE A 40 -13.83 9.11 0.89
CA ILE A 40 -13.59 8.93 -0.53
C ILE A 40 -14.23 10.07 -1.33
N ARG A 41 -13.42 10.70 -2.16
CA ARG A 41 -13.79 11.72 -3.13
C ARG A 41 -13.95 11.11 -4.51
N ILE A 42 -15.16 11.16 -5.05
CA ILE A 42 -15.49 10.69 -6.39
C ILE A 42 -15.48 11.86 -7.37
N LYS A 43 -16.01 13.02 -6.97
CA LYS A 43 -16.11 14.23 -7.80
C LYS A 43 -15.07 15.27 -7.43
N GLU A 44 -14.74 16.19 -8.34
CA GLU A 44 -13.72 17.21 -8.06
C GLU A 44 -14.18 18.26 -7.05
N ASN A 45 -15.49 18.56 -7.02
CA ASN A 45 -16.11 19.55 -6.14
C ASN A 45 -16.46 19.00 -4.74
N GLU A 46 -16.05 17.76 -4.45
CA GLU A 46 -16.24 17.10 -3.16
C GLU A 46 -15.06 17.41 -2.23
N ASP A 47 -15.34 17.72 -0.96
CA ASP A 47 -14.33 18.08 0.03
C ASP A 47 -13.64 16.86 0.65
N GLN A 48 -14.05 15.65 0.26
CA GLN A 48 -13.48 14.42 0.76
C GLN A 48 -11.98 14.33 0.44
N PRO A 49 -11.17 13.81 1.37
CA PRO A 49 -9.73 13.96 1.27
C PRO A 49 -9.03 12.91 0.39
N VAL A 50 -9.66 11.77 0.11
CA VAL A 50 -9.05 10.65 -0.62
C VAL A 50 -9.75 10.44 -1.97
N PRO A 51 -9.16 10.84 -3.10
CA PRO A 51 -9.71 10.58 -4.41
C PRO A 51 -9.83 9.09 -4.69
N ILE A 52 -10.94 8.72 -5.31
CA ILE A 52 -11.25 7.35 -5.73
C ILE A 52 -10.12 6.76 -6.60
N MET A 53 -9.48 7.58 -7.43
CA MET A 53 -8.35 7.16 -8.26
C MET A 53 -7.17 6.61 -7.45
N GLU A 54 -6.96 7.12 -6.24
CA GLU A 54 -5.92 6.59 -5.36
C GLU A 54 -6.30 5.23 -4.76
N VAL A 55 -7.56 5.06 -4.37
CA VAL A 55 -8.07 3.75 -3.93
C VAL A 55 -7.90 2.73 -5.06
N ILE A 56 -8.29 3.10 -6.28
CA ILE A 56 -8.15 2.26 -7.48
C ILE A 56 -6.67 1.95 -7.74
N GLN A 57 -5.77 2.92 -7.58
CA GLN A 57 -4.33 2.71 -7.74
C GLN A 57 -3.78 1.69 -6.75
N ILE A 58 -4.18 1.77 -5.48
CA ILE A 58 -3.77 0.81 -4.43
C ILE A 58 -4.29 -0.59 -4.75
N LEU A 59 -5.60 -0.71 -5.06
CA LEU A 59 -6.21 -1.98 -5.44
C LEU A 59 -5.57 -2.58 -6.69
N CYS A 60 -5.24 -1.74 -7.68
CA CYS A 60 -4.55 -2.18 -8.88
C CYS A 60 -3.18 -2.74 -8.52
N ALA A 61 -2.36 -1.98 -7.76
CA ALA A 61 -0.99 -2.35 -7.38
C ALA A 61 -0.90 -3.69 -6.63
N ILE A 62 -1.88 -4.01 -5.78
CA ILE A 62 -1.90 -5.26 -5.02
C ILE A 62 -2.58 -6.42 -5.76
N ASN A 63 -3.16 -6.20 -6.96
CA ASN A 63 -3.98 -7.21 -7.61
C ASN A 63 -3.15 -8.37 -8.19
N PRO A 64 -3.27 -9.61 -7.65
CA PRO A 64 -2.47 -10.74 -8.12
C PRO A 64 -2.90 -11.22 -9.51
N LYS A 65 -4.17 -11.00 -9.90
CA LYS A 65 -4.70 -11.36 -11.23
C LYS A 65 -4.17 -10.43 -12.33
N LEU A 66 -3.96 -9.14 -12.02
CA LEU A 66 -3.31 -8.22 -12.95
C LEU A 66 -1.82 -8.55 -13.14
N TYR A 67 -1.17 -9.01 -12.07
CA TYR A 67 0.28 -9.18 -12.00
C TYR A 67 0.69 -10.63 -11.73
N SER A 68 0.10 -11.56 -12.48
CA SER A 68 0.47 -12.98 -12.49
C SER A 68 1.75 -13.22 -13.31
N GLY A 69 2.60 -14.15 -12.86
CA GLY A 69 3.86 -14.47 -13.53
C GLY A 69 4.85 -13.30 -13.50
N ASP A 70 5.46 -12.98 -14.64
CA ASP A 70 6.52 -11.95 -14.74
C ASP A 70 5.99 -10.50 -14.85
N LYS A 71 4.66 -10.31 -14.77
CA LYS A 71 4.07 -8.97 -14.86
C LYS A 71 4.34 -8.19 -13.58
N SER A 72 4.96 -7.01 -13.73
CA SER A 72 5.30 -6.14 -12.61
C SER A 72 4.20 -5.12 -12.30
N PRO A 73 3.88 -4.86 -11.01
CA PRO A 73 2.93 -3.84 -10.60
C PRO A 73 3.32 -2.38 -10.86
N VAL A 74 4.49 -2.12 -11.46
CA VAL A 74 4.96 -0.77 -11.80
C VAL A 74 3.95 0.03 -12.64
N GLU A 75 3.11 -0.66 -13.43
CA GLU A 75 2.07 0.00 -14.24
C GLU A 75 1.04 0.73 -13.38
N ALA A 76 0.74 0.23 -12.17
CA ALA A 76 -0.19 0.88 -11.25
C ALA A 76 0.29 2.29 -10.86
N TYR A 77 1.61 2.50 -10.78
CA TYR A 77 2.18 3.81 -10.52
C TYR A 77 2.29 4.67 -11.78
N LYS A 78 2.69 4.07 -12.91
CA LYS A 78 2.94 4.79 -14.16
C LYS A 78 1.67 5.29 -14.84
N ASN A 79 0.57 4.53 -14.75
CA ASN A 79 -0.61 4.74 -15.57
C ASN A 79 -1.90 4.55 -14.77
N ILE A 80 -2.25 5.59 -14.01
CA ILE A 80 -3.44 5.57 -13.15
C ILE A 80 -4.75 5.49 -13.96
N SER A 81 -4.78 6.06 -15.17
CA SER A 81 -5.93 5.97 -16.08
C SER A 81 -6.19 4.52 -16.50
N LYS A 82 -5.13 3.76 -16.82
CA LYS A 82 -5.26 2.34 -17.13
C LYS A 82 -5.76 1.52 -15.93
N CYS A 83 -5.45 1.94 -14.71
CA CYS A 83 -6.01 1.31 -13.51
C CYS A 83 -7.52 1.50 -13.43
N LEU A 84 -8.01 2.68 -13.80
CA LEU A 84 -9.44 2.95 -13.91
C LEU A 84 -10.07 2.06 -14.99
N ASP A 85 -9.46 1.97 -16.17
CA ASP A 85 -9.95 1.11 -17.26
C ASP A 85 -10.09 -0.35 -16.83
N TYR A 86 -9.10 -0.88 -16.10
CA TYR A 86 -9.18 -2.22 -15.52
C TYR A 86 -10.29 -2.34 -14.48
N PHE A 87 -10.43 -1.34 -13.61
CA PHE A 87 -11.40 -1.34 -12.53
C PHE A 87 -12.84 -1.32 -13.03
N VAL A 88 -13.13 -0.52 -14.06
CA VAL A 88 -14.49 -0.35 -14.60
C VAL A 88 -14.84 -1.34 -15.71
N ALA A 89 -13.92 -2.24 -16.06
CA ALA A 89 -14.11 -3.22 -17.13
C ALA A 89 -15.34 -4.10 -16.91
N GLU A 90 -16.17 -4.23 -17.94
CA GLU A 90 -17.39 -5.05 -17.88
C GLU A 90 -17.09 -6.51 -17.57
N GLY A 91 -17.90 -7.11 -16.70
CA GLY A 91 -17.72 -8.49 -16.25
C GLY A 91 -16.61 -8.72 -15.22
N ASP A 92 -15.94 -7.67 -14.74
CA ASP A 92 -14.84 -7.73 -13.76
C ASP A 92 -13.75 -8.77 -14.12
N PRO A 93 -13.17 -8.73 -15.34
CA PRO A 93 -12.20 -9.72 -15.79
C PRO A 93 -10.94 -9.73 -14.93
N TYR A 94 -10.65 -8.64 -14.21
CA TYR A 94 -9.49 -8.49 -13.33
C TYR A 94 -9.79 -8.80 -11.85
N GLY A 95 -11.03 -9.18 -11.52
CA GLY A 95 -11.42 -9.66 -10.20
C GLY A 95 -11.31 -8.63 -9.09
N PHE A 96 -11.58 -7.35 -9.37
CA PHE A 96 -11.59 -6.31 -8.35
C PHE A 96 -12.68 -6.55 -7.30
N LYS A 97 -13.85 -7.04 -7.68
CA LYS A 97 -14.95 -7.32 -6.74
C LYS A 97 -14.59 -8.44 -5.75
N LYS A 98 -13.63 -9.30 -6.09
CA LYS A 98 -13.09 -10.32 -5.18
C LYS A 98 -12.42 -9.71 -3.94
N PHE A 99 -12.00 -8.44 -4.00
CA PHE A 99 -11.46 -7.73 -2.83
C PHE A 99 -12.52 -7.33 -1.81
N ALA A 100 -13.82 -7.40 -2.12
CA ALA A 100 -14.87 -6.87 -1.24
C ALA A 100 -14.70 -7.23 0.24
N PRO A 101 -14.36 -8.48 0.64
CA PRO A 101 -14.22 -8.82 2.06
C PRO A 101 -12.99 -8.21 2.76
N ILE A 102 -11.94 -7.86 2.01
CA ILE A 102 -10.65 -7.37 2.54
C ILE A 102 -10.31 -5.96 2.06
N CYS A 103 -11.22 -5.28 1.35
CA CYS A 103 -10.95 -4.00 0.74
C CYS A 103 -10.57 -2.94 1.78
N ARG A 104 -11.25 -2.95 2.92
CA ARG A 104 -10.96 -2.09 4.06
C ARG A 104 -9.56 -2.35 4.62
N ASP A 105 -9.19 -3.62 4.77
CA ASP A 105 -7.87 -4.03 5.27
C ASP A 105 -6.74 -3.60 4.34
N ILE A 106 -6.95 -3.66 3.01
CA ILE A 106 -5.97 -3.20 2.03
C ILE A 106 -5.67 -1.70 2.20
N LEU A 107 -6.69 -0.87 2.37
CA LEU A 107 -6.50 0.58 2.56
C LEU A 107 -5.89 0.91 3.92
N ARG A 108 -6.30 0.19 4.97
CA ARG A 108 -5.67 0.24 6.29
C ARG A 108 -4.20 -0.12 6.23
N LEU A 109 -3.86 -1.21 5.54
CA LEU A 109 -2.48 -1.67 5.38
C LEU A 109 -1.63 -0.62 4.65
N TYR A 110 -2.19 0.02 3.61
CA TYR A 110 -1.50 1.11 2.93
C TYR A 110 -1.17 2.27 3.88
N ASP A 111 -2.16 2.71 4.67
CA ASP A 111 -1.95 3.77 5.66
C ASP A 111 -0.98 3.30 6.78
N HIS A 112 -1.04 2.03 7.19
CA HIS A 112 -0.16 1.41 8.19
C HIS A 112 1.30 1.44 7.73
N ILE A 113 1.57 1.05 6.47
CA ILE A 113 2.89 1.15 5.83
C ILE A 113 3.40 2.59 5.88
N CYS A 114 2.55 3.55 5.53
CA CYS A 114 2.93 4.97 5.53
C CYS A 114 3.17 5.49 6.96
N TYR A 115 2.37 5.03 7.93
CA TYR A 115 2.46 5.46 9.32
C TYR A 115 3.77 4.98 9.97
N TYR A 116 4.11 3.72 9.79
CA TYR A 116 5.29 3.11 10.40
C TYR A 116 6.57 3.23 9.55
N TRP A 117 6.50 3.91 8.40
CA TRP A 117 7.62 4.05 7.46
C TRP A 117 8.95 4.47 8.11
N ASP A 118 8.94 5.60 8.82
CA ASP A 118 10.15 6.15 9.45
C ASP A 118 10.70 5.21 10.53
N GLU A 119 9.81 4.57 11.29
CA GLU A 119 10.18 3.59 12.30
C GLU A 119 10.85 2.38 11.67
N LYS A 120 10.22 1.78 10.65
CA LYS A 120 10.75 0.61 9.95
C LYS A 120 12.09 0.89 9.27
N TYR A 121 12.30 2.09 8.73
CA TYR A 121 13.60 2.49 8.19
C TYR A 121 14.67 2.63 9.29
N ASN A 122 14.34 3.25 10.42
CA ASN A 122 15.28 3.52 11.52
C ASN A 122 15.51 2.31 12.45
N ALA A 123 14.69 1.28 12.37
CA ALA A 123 14.89 0.00 13.07
C ALA A 123 16.24 -0.62 12.66
N PRO A 124 16.95 -1.32 13.57
CA PRO A 124 18.20 -2.01 13.24
C PRO A 124 17.96 -3.13 12.20
N ASP A 125 18.94 -3.38 11.33
CA ASP A 125 18.97 -4.57 10.48
C ASP A 125 19.64 -5.75 11.19
N GLU A 126 19.82 -6.84 10.45
CA GLU A 126 20.46 -8.08 10.88
C GLU A 126 21.89 -7.88 11.40
N ILE A 127 22.57 -6.79 11.03
CA ILE A 127 23.93 -6.45 11.51
C ILE A 127 23.93 -5.26 12.50
N GLY A 128 22.75 -4.83 12.96
CA GLY A 128 22.59 -3.76 13.94
C GLY A 128 22.74 -2.34 13.40
N GLN A 129 22.93 -2.15 12.09
CA GLN A 129 22.97 -0.82 11.49
C GLN A 129 21.57 -0.22 11.43
N ARG A 130 21.45 1.08 11.64
CA ARG A 130 20.16 1.80 11.64
C ARG A 130 20.09 2.78 10.48
N GLY A 131 18.91 2.88 9.87
CA GLY A 131 18.60 3.99 8.97
C GLY A 131 18.66 5.33 9.71
N ARG A 132 18.90 6.41 8.96
CA ARG A 132 18.94 7.78 9.48
C ARG A 132 17.94 8.66 8.71
N MET A 133 16.64 8.42 8.89
CA MET A 133 15.61 9.18 8.15
C MET A 133 15.74 10.69 8.34
N GLY A 134 16.08 11.13 9.56
CA GLY A 134 16.23 12.54 9.91
C GLY A 134 17.28 13.30 9.09
N SER A 135 18.28 12.61 8.56
CA SER A 135 19.44 13.18 7.85
C SER A 135 19.33 13.06 6.33
N ARG A 136 18.22 12.54 5.82
CA ARG A 136 18.03 12.24 4.40
C ARG A 136 17.54 13.47 3.63
N ALA A 137 18.02 13.66 2.39
CA ALA A 137 17.65 14.80 1.56
C ALA A 137 16.15 14.81 1.21
N GLU A 138 15.52 13.63 1.16
CA GLU A 138 14.08 13.44 1.07
C GLU A 138 13.37 14.17 2.22
N ASN A 139 13.89 14.06 3.45
CA ASN A 139 13.33 14.67 4.65
C ASN A 139 13.48 16.21 4.61
N GLU A 140 14.64 16.71 4.18
CA GLU A 140 14.90 18.13 3.94
C GLU A 140 13.93 18.74 2.89
N LYS A 141 13.74 18.05 1.75
CA LYS A 141 12.77 18.46 0.71
C LYS A 141 11.34 18.43 1.24
N ARG A 142 10.97 17.41 2.02
CA ARG A 142 9.64 17.26 2.61
C ARG A 142 9.34 18.34 3.68
N LYS A 143 10.35 18.80 4.46
CA LYS A 143 10.21 19.87 5.48
C LYS A 143 9.90 21.26 4.92
N LYS A 144 10.22 21.54 3.64
CA LYS A 144 9.96 22.85 3.00
C LYS A 144 8.48 23.08 2.64
N GLY A 145 7.60 22.08 2.74
CA GLY A 145 6.16 22.19 2.48
C GLY A 145 5.29 22.05 3.74
N ARG A 146 5.47 22.96 4.70
CA ARG A 146 5.09 22.84 6.14
C ARG A 146 3.62 22.62 6.50
N ASP A 147 2.66 22.66 5.59
CA ASP A 147 1.22 22.51 5.91
C ASP A 147 0.59 21.18 5.50
N ARG A 148 1.39 20.12 5.32
CA ARG A 148 0.88 18.80 4.96
C ARG A 148 0.70 17.93 6.19
N PHE A 149 -0.46 18.03 6.82
CA PHE A 149 -0.84 17.10 7.88
C PHE A 149 -1.03 15.70 7.27
N LEU A 150 -0.23 14.74 7.75
CA LEU A 150 -0.45 13.32 7.51
C LEU A 150 -1.82 12.96 8.07
N THR A 151 -2.70 12.47 7.21
CA THR A 151 -3.96 11.90 7.67
C THR A 151 -4.06 10.48 7.14
N PHE A 152 -4.03 9.55 8.08
CA PHE A 152 -4.17 8.12 7.86
C PHE A 152 -5.66 7.80 8.02
N TYR A 153 -6.44 8.16 7.00
CA TYR A 153 -7.91 8.16 7.06
C TYR A 153 -8.51 6.78 7.35
N PHE A 154 -7.78 5.71 7.04
CA PHE A 154 -8.27 4.34 7.20
C PHE A 154 -7.81 3.69 8.52
N LEU A 155 -6.79 4.23 9.20
CA LEU A 155 -6.34 3.70 10.49
C LEU A 155 -7.31 4.13 11.60
N ASN A 156 -7.80 3.16 12.40
CA ASN A 156 -8.54 3.52 13.60
C ASN A 156 -7.58 4.03 14.67
N LYS A 157 -8.09 4.84 15.61
CA LYS A 157 -7.30 5.29 16.76
C LYS A 157 -6.85 4.13 17.64
N GLU A 158 -7.65 3.06 17.71
CA GLU A 158 -7.32 1.85 18.48
C GLU A 158 -6.20 1.03 17.82
N ASP A 159 -6.01 1.14 16.50
CA ASP A 159 -4.99 0.40 15.73
C ASP A 159 -3.59 1.03 15.88
N LEU A 160 -3.48 2.11 16.66
CA LEU A 160 -2.28 2.94 16.74
C LEU A 160 -1.66 2.86 18.13
N PHE A 161 -0.38 2.49 18.17
CA PHE A 161 0.45 2.63 19.37
C PHE A 161 0.91 4.09 19.52
N GLY A 162 -0.01 5.02 19.78
CA GLY A 162 0.32 6.42 20.08
C GLY A 162 -0.72 7.46 19.63
N ASP A 163 -0.52 8.71 20.07
CA ASP A 163 -1.38 9.83 19.70
C ASP A 163 -1.12 10.25 18.24
N LEU A 164 -2.11 10.06 17.36
CA LEU A 164 -2.10 10.54 15.97
C LEU A 164 -1.64 12.00 15.84
N ARG A 165 -1.97 12.84 16.82
CA ARG A 165 -1.63 14.27 16.81
C ARG A 165 -0.16 14.52 17.08
N LYS A 166 0.56 13.55 17.66
CA LYS A 166 1.98 13.69 18.04
C LYS A 166 2.94 13.17 16.98
N LYS A 167 2.49 12.34 16.02
CA LYS A 167 3.36 11.87 14.93
C LYS A 167 3.46 12.96 13.86
N GLN A 168 4.34 13.94 14.11
CA GLN A 168 4.80 14.91 13.12
C GLN A 168 5.74 14.23 12.12
N GLY A 169 5.22 13.25 11.38
CA GLY A 169 5.92 12.64 10.25
C GLY A 169 5.76 13.48 9.00
N LEU A 170 6.64 13.30 8.03
CA LEU A 170 6.42 13.84 6.69
C LEU A 170 5.66 12.81 5.86
N PRO A 171 4.71 13.22 5.01
CA PRO A 171 3.94 12.28 4.20
C PRO A 171 4.87 11.43 3.34
N VAL A 172 4.66 10.11 3.37
CA VAL A 172 5.35 9.17 2.49
C VAL A 172 4.82 9.37 1.09
N GLU A 173 5.71 9.63 0.15
CA GLU A 173 5.33 9.80 -1.25
C GLU A 173 4.88 8.48 -1.85
N LYS A 174 3.88 8.52 -2.73
CA LYS A 174 3.32 7.34 -3.39
C LYS A 174 4.37 6.52 -4.14
N GLY A 175 5.36 7.20 -4.71
CA GLY A 175 6.48 6.55 -5.41
C GLY A 175 7.33 5.64 -4.50
N PHE A 176 7.19 5.78 -3.19
CA PHE A 176 7.79 4.88 -2.21
C PHE A 176 6.78 3.85 -1.67
N ALA A 177 5.56 4.28 -1.33
CA ALA A 177 4.57 3.42 -0.69
C ALA A 177 3.89 2.41 -1.64
N ILE A 178 3.61 2.80 -2.89
CA ILE A 178 2.95 1.92 -3.88
C ILE A 178 3.80 0.66 -4.20
N PRO A 179 5.13 0.76 -4.39
CA PRO A 179 5.96 -0.43 -4.48
C PRO A 179 5.81 -1.38 -3.29
N VAL A 180 5.80 -0.88 -2.05
CA VAL A 180 5.71 -1.71 -0.84
C VAL A 180 4.38 -2.45 -0.76
N ILE A 181 3.25 -1.75 -0.85
CA ILE A 181 1.92 -2.41 -0.79
C ILE A 181 1.74 -3.44 -1.90
N SER A 182 2.34 -3.22 -3.08
CA SER A 182 2.26 -4.19 -4.19
C SER A 182 2.91 -5.54 -3.88
N ALA A 183 3.89 -5.58 -2.96
CA ALA A 183 4.55 -6.81 -2.57
C ALA A 183 3.61 -7.73 -1.76
N PHE A 184 2.65 -7.15 -1.04
CA PHE A 184 1.67 -7.89 -0.23
C PHE A 184 0.70 -8.73 -1.05
N ARG A 185 0.70 -8.59 -2.39
CA ARG A 185 -0.08 -9.47 -3.27
C ARG A 185 0.28 -10.96 -3.11
N ILE A 186 1.48 -11.27 -2.61
CA ILE A 186 1.89 -12.64 -2.30
C ILE A 186 1.07 -13.27 -1.16
N LEU A 187 0.49 -12.44 -0.29
CA LEU A 187 -0.32 -12.88 0.84
C LEU A 187 -1.80 -13.06 0.46
N LEU A 188 -2.17 -12.79 -0.79
CA LEU A 188 -3.55 -12.90 -1.23
C LEU A 188 -3.80 -14.29 -1.81
N GLU A 189 -4.84 -14.93 -1.29
CA GLU A 189 -5.34 -16.21 -1.79
C GLU A 189 -6.83 -16.14 -2.09
N GLU A 190 -7.26 -16.89 -3.10
CA GLU A 190 -8.67 -17.05 -3.42
C GLU A 190 -9.28 -18.07 -2.46
N LYS A 191 -10.25 -17.64 -1.65
CA LYS A 191 -10.97 -18.49 -0.69
C LYS A 191 -12.07 -19.28 -1.41
N ALA A 192 -12.64 -20.28 -0.74
CA ALA A 192 -13.66 -21.18 -1.32
C ALA A 192 -14.91 -20.47 -1.91
N GLY A 193 -15.18 -19.21 -1.53
CA GLY A 193 -16.24 -18.38 -2.09
C GLY A 193 -15.86 -17.55 -3.32
N GLY A 194 -14.65 -17.73 -3.88
CA GLY A 194 -14.14 -16.97 -5.02
C GLY A 194 -13.64 -15.57 -4.70
N ASN A 195 -13.77 -15.12 -3.45
CA ASN A 195 -13.23 -13.85 -2.95
C ASN A 195 -11.78 -14.01 -2.49
N TYR A 196 -11.03 -12.91 -2.53
CA TYR A 196 -9.72 -12.87 -1.92
C TYR A 196 -9.81 -12.79 -0.40
N GLY A 197 -8.84 -13.43 0.25
CA GLY A 197 -8.53 -13.21 1.65
C GLY A 197 -7.02 -13.29 1.87
N TRP A 198 -6.59 -12.89 3.05
CA TRP A 198 -5.19 -12.99 3.44
C TRP A 198 -4.84 -14.43 3.85
N SER A 199 -3.66 -14.90 3.45
CA SER A 199 -3.08 -16.18 3.90
C SER A 199 -2.48 -16.07 5.31
N GLU A 200 -1.99 -14.88 5.67
CA GLU A 200 -1.53 -14.50 7.00
C GLU A 200 -1.90 -13.04 7.31
N ASP A 201 -1.81 -12.62 8.57
CA ASP A 201 -2.11 -11.25 8.97
C ASP A 201 -1.11 -10.27 8.29
N PRO A 202 -1.58 -9.38 7.39
CA PRO A 202 -0.69 -8.51 6.64
C PRO A 202 -0.09 -7.39 7.50
N PHE A 203 -0.77 -6.97 8.58
CA PHE A 203 -0.24 -5.96 9.50
C PHE A 203 0.90 -6.56 10.29
N ARG A 204 0.71 -7.78 10.82
CA ARG A 204 1.77 -8.52 11.51
C ARG A 204 2.96 -8.81 10.58
N PHE A 205 2.69 -9.19 9.34
CA PHE A 205 3.75 -9.38 8.33
C PHE A 205 4.56 -8.09 8.13
N PHE A 206 3.89 -6.93 8.02
CA PHE A 206 4.59 -5.65 7.93
C PHE A 206 5.34 -5.30 9.23
N GLU A 207 4.80 -5.64 10.40
CA GLU A 207 5.48 -5.40 11.66
C GLU A 207 6.81 -6.14 11.75
N GLU A 208 6.80 -7.42 11.37
CA GLU A 208 7.96 -8.31 11.46
C GLU A 208 8.98 -8.07 10.33
N HIS A 209 8.52 -7.72 9.12
CA HIS A 209 9.35 -7.70 7.92
C HIS A 209 9.42 -6.35 7.20
N GLY A 210 8.62 -5.37 7.63
CA GLY A 210 8.53 -4.04 6.99
C GLY A 210 9.85 -3.30 6.94
N SER A 211 10.77 -3.53 7.88
CA SER A 211 12.12 -2.94 7.83
C SER A 211 12.90 -3.36 6.59
N LYS A 212 12.82 -4.62 6.16
CA LYS A 212 13.50 -5.11 4.95
C LYS A 212 12.93 -4.44 3.70
N LEU A 213 11.60 -4.35 3.63
CA LEU A 213 10.88 -3.73 2.51
C LEU A 213 11.17 -2.23 2.41
N VAL A 214 11.01 -1.49 3.50
CA VAL A 214 11.24 -0.04 3.53
C VAL A 214 12.69 0.29 3.21
N ARG A 215 13.66 -0.45 3.75
CA ARG A 215 15.09 -0.24 3.43
C ARG A 215 15.39 -0.44 1.96
N SER A 216 14.88 -1.50 1.35
CA SER A 216 15.04 -1.75 -0.09
C SER A 216 14.55 -0.55 -0.94
N VAL A 217 13.41 0.04 -0.58
CA VAL A 217 12.93 1.27 -1.23
C VAL A 217 13.86 2.46 -0.96
N MET A 218 14.33 2.63 0.27
CA MET A 218 15.19 3.76 0.63
C MET A 218 16.59 3.64 0.00
N ASP A 219 17.09 2.44 -0.25
CA ASP A 219 18.32 2.21 -0.99
C ASP A 219 18.13 2.57 -2.47
N ALA A 220 17.06 2.11 -3.11
CA ALA A 220 16.70 2.55 -4.46
C ALA A 220 16.47 4.08 -4.54
N SER A 221 15.93 4.69 -3.50
CA SER A 221 15.76 6.14 -3.40
C SER A 221 17.10 6.88 -3.36
N ARG A 222 18.11 6.32 -2.70
CA ARG A 222 19.47 6.89 -2.70
C ARG A 222 20.06 6.88 -4.11
N ASP A 223 19.91 5.77 -4.82
CA ASP A 223 20.40 5.63 -6.21
C ASP A 223 19.63 6.54 -7.18
N ALA A 224 18.36 6.82 -6.88
CA ALA A 224 17.52 7.75 -7.61
C ALA A 224 17.72 9.23 -7.19
N ASN A 225 18.73 9.57 -6.39
CA ASN A 225 18.99 10.92 -5.88
C ASN A 225 17.76 11.52 -5.15
N SER A 226 17.12 10.71 -4.31
CA SER A 226 15.98 11.08 -3.47
C SER A 226 14.73 11.48 -4.29
N ASP A 227 14.56 10.92 -5.48
CA ASP A 227 13.42 11.16 -6.38
C ASP A 227 12.40 10.02 -6.29
N ALA A 228 11.27 10.28 -5.61
CA ALA A 228 10.19 9.30 -5.47
C ALA A 228 9.55 8.90 -6.80
N GLN A 229 9.48 9.83 -7.77
CA GLN A 229 8.89 9.56 -9.07
C GLN A 229 9.75 8.57 -9.86
N ARG A 230 11.08 8.67 -9.75
CA ARG A 230 12.00 7.70 -10.36
C ARG A 230 11.87 6.33 -9.70
N VAL A 231 11.84 6.26 -8.37
CA VAL A 231 11.67 5.00 -7.63
C VAL A 231 10.36 4.29 -8.00
N GLY A 232 9.23 5.01 -7.97
CA GLY A 232 7.93 4.42 -8.29
C GLY A 232 7.79 3.97 -9.75
N ARG A 233 8.65 4.45 -10.66
CA ARG A 233 8.68 4.06 -12.08
C ARG A 233 9.69 2.97 -12.39
N ASP A 234 10.48 2.54 -11.40
CA ASP A 234 11.51 1.52 -11.56
C ASP A 234 10.94 0.12 -11.28
N ARG A 235 10.87 -0.71 -12.33
CA ARG A 235 10.41 -2.10 -12.25
C ARG A 235 11.25 -2.95 -11.29
N ASN A 236 12.55 -2.66 -11.17
CA ASN A 236 13.45 -3.45 -10.32
C ASN A 236 13.09 -3.32 -8.83
N VAL A 237 12.57 -2.16 -8.42
CA VAL A 237 12.09 -1.94 -7.04
C VAL A 237 10.93 -2.88 -6.72
N TYR A 238 9.95 -2.99 -7.61
CA TYR A 238 8.81 -3.89 -7.44
C TYR A 238 9.23 -5.36 -7.39
N ASN A 239 10.17 -5.76 -8.26
CA ASN A 239 10.68 -7.12 -8.31
C ASN A 239 11.47 -7.47 -7.05
N ALA A 240 12.33 -6.56 -6.57
CA ALA A 240 13.11 -6.74 -5.34
C ALA A 240 12.18 -6.87 -4.13
N LEU A 241 11.18 -6.01 -3.99
CA LEU A 241 10.23 -6.07 -2.88
C LEU A 241 9.39 -7.34 -2.89
N TYR A 242 8.92 -7.77 -4.06
CA TYR A 242 8.20 -9.03 -4.19
C TYR A 242 9.10 -10.22 -3.85
N GLY A 243 10.36 -10.22 -4.30
CA GLY A 243 11.34 -11.25 -3.95
C GLY A 243 11.64 -11.32 -2.46
N ILE A 244 11.74 -10.18 -1.77
CA ILE A 244 11.87 -10.13 -0.30
C ILE A 244 10.64 -10.76 0.35
N ALA A 245 9.43 -10.32 -0.03
CA ALA A 245 8.19 -10.83 0.57
C ALA A 245 8.01 -12.34 0.32
N GLN A 246 8.27 -12.79 -0.91
CA GLN A 246 8.22 -14.21 -1.28
C GLN A 246 9.22 -15.05 -0.47
N THR A 247 10.46 -14.56 -0.32
CA THR A 247 11.49 -15.26 0.46
C THR A 247 11.04 -15.45 1.92
N VAL A 248 10.46 -14.40 2.51
CA VAL A 248 9.94 -14.44 3.87
C VAL A 248 8.81 -15.47 4.01
N VAL A 249 7.81 -15.43 3.12
CA VAL A 249 6.69 -16.38 3.13
C VAL A 249 7.20 -17.83 3.03
N LEU A 250 8.08 -18.11 2.07
CA LEU A 250 8.66 -19.45 1.89
C LEU A 250 9.46 -19.92 3.11
N GLN A 251 10.20 -19.02 3.77
CA GLN A 251 10.93 -19.35 5.00
C GLN A 251 9.99 -19.68 6.15
N SER A 252 8.89 -18.92 6.30
CA SER A 252 7.86 -19.17 7.31
C SER A 252 7.16 -20.52 7.08
N GLU A 253 6.79 -20.84 5.85
CA GLU A 253 6.21 -22.14 5.46
C GLU A 253 7.17 -23.30 5.72
N LEU A 254 8.44 -23.16 5.32
CA LEU A 254 9.46 -24.19 5.53
C LEU A 254 9.70 -24.45 7.03
N LYS A 255 9.71 -23.39 7.84
CA LYS A 255 9.84 -23.51 9.29
C LYS A 255 8.65 -24.28 9.89
N ARG A 256 7.42 -23.93 9.48
CA ARG A 256 6.20 -24.63 9.92
C ARG A 256 6.22 -26.11 9.56
N LEU A 257 6.57 -26.46 8.32
CA LEU A 257 6.66 -27.85 7.87
C LEU A 257 7.70 -28.64 8.68
N ARG A 258 8.87 -28.05 8.97
CA ARG A 258 9.89 -28.68 9.81
C ARG A 258 9.39 -28.94 11.24
N GLU A 259 8.60 -28.04 11.80
CA GLU A 259 8.01 -28.22 13.14
C GLU A 259 6.93 -29.31 13.15
N GLU A 260 6.10 -29.38 12.11
CA GLU A 260 5.08 -30.43 11.95
C GLU A 260 5.72 -31.82 11.82
N VAL A 261 6.74 -31.95 10.97
CA VAL A 261 7.53 -33.20 10.84
C VAL A 261 8.17 -33.60 12.17
N ARG A 262 8.76 -32.64 12.90
CA ARG A 262 9.36 -32.91 14.22
C ARG A 262 8.33 -33.42 15.22
N LYS A 263 7.12 -32.85 15.26
CA LYS A 263 6.03 -33.29 16.14
C LYS A 263 5.52 -34.69 15.79
N ALA A 264 5.37 -34.99 14.50
CA ALA A 264 4.96 -36.32 14.03
C ALA A 264 6.02 -37.40 14.36
N GLY A 265 7.30 -37.07 14.27
CA GLY A 265 8.40 -38.01 14.58
C GLY A 265 8.60 -38.33 16.07
N HIS A 266 7.99 -37.60 17.00
CA HIS A 266 8.04 -37.89 18.45
C HIS A 266 6.78 -38.63 18.96
N SER A 267 5.89 -39.07 18.07
CA SER A 267 4.65 -39.79 18.41
C SER A 267 4.72 -41.31 18.18
N PHE A 268 5.92 -41.89 18.17
CA PHE A 268 6.17 -43.34 18.08
C PHE A 268 7.07 -43.82 19.21
#